data_AF-A0A3P6TQ94-F1
#
_entry.id   AF-A0A3P6TQ94-F1
#
_cell.length_a   1.000
_cell.length_b   1.000
_cell.length_c   1.000
_cell.angle_alpha   90.00
_cell.angle_beta   90.00
_cell.angle_gamma   90.00
#
_symmetry.space_group_name_H-M   'P 1'
#
loop_
_entity.id
_entity.type
_entity.pdbx_description
1 polymer ?
#
loop_
_entity_poly.entity_id
_entity_poly.type
_entity_poly.pdbx_seq_one_letter_code
_entity_poly.pdbx_strand_id
1 'polypeptide(L)'
;MKLVVYFIAKNFLQVYHMASSNIGSGRRSNCIVITNPQLINKTTQHSERTLKLYGAEFVINDKQMIAASNFLKRTLVGAKISRNLPHFMFLENDLDKKKVIVLDDLKSKQPCFDSTGLAIAILFANGCVEIPLNRIINALAAASALEMWSMRKAIIDQLCVLAARPESAPFAINVATCSLGKDDAKYIIKQSLDNFDKIIKQRGFLAINERSFEFFISLFLYEFAKNIFDKLRPLCGSDLIDSIEQLIAQNLVEMINDASTQCSEPKVIAPDPATDADKSLKFGKFYKCFRCVEFEAPKELLASNKPKFIGLQLEAILECSD
;
A
#
# COMPACT_ATOMS: atom_id res chain seq x y z
N MET A 1 11.46 -3.87 -33.90
CA MET A 1 10.05 -4.36 -33.99
C MET A 1 9.52 -4.58 -32.58
N LYS A 2 8.48 -3.83 -32.17
CA LYS A 2 7.99 -3.63 -30.79
C LYS A 2 7.17 -4.81 -30.25
N LEU A 3 7.81 -5.91 -29.83
CA LEU A 3 7.07 -7.16 -29.57
C LEU A 3 6.72 -7.44 -28.10
N VAL A 4 7.47 -6.99 -27.10
CA VAL A 4 7.24 -7.45 -25.71
C VAL A 4 6.21 -6.61 -24.94
N VAL A 5 6.17 -5.29 -25.15
CA VAL A 5 5.25 -4.41 -24.39
C VAL A 5 3.88 -4.23 -25.06
N TYR A 6 3.84 -4.23 -26.40
CA TYR A 6 2.59 -4.06 -27.15
C TYR A 6 1.65 -5.27 -26.99
N PHE A 7 2.21 -6.46 -26.71
CA PHE A 7 1.44 -7.69 -26.56
C PHE A 7 0.62 -7.74 -25.26
N ILE A 8 1.10 -7.08 -24.20
CA ILE A 8 0.39 -7.03 -22.91
C ILE A 8 -0.69 -5.95 -22.97
N ALA A 9 -0.38 -4.75 -23.48
CA ALA A 9 -1.34 -3.67 -23.58
C ALA A 9 -2.55 -4.00 -24.50
N LYS A 10 -2.34 -4.72 -25.60
CA LYS A 10 -3.40 -5.05 -26.56
C LYS A 10 -4.35 -6.14 -26.04
N ASN A 11 -3.84 -7.11 -25.26
CA ASN A 11 -4.68 -8.13 -24.63
C ASN A 11 -5.44 -7.59 -23.40
N PHE A 12 -4.87 -6.62 -22.67
CA PHE A 12 -5.57 -5.97 -21.55
C PHE A 12 -6.78 -5.13 -22.00
N LEU A 13 -6.68 -4.43 -23.14
CA LEU A 13 -7.79 -3.62 -23.66
C LEU A 13 -8.95 -4.46 -24.22
N GLN A 14 -8.71 -5.72 -24.60
CA GLN A 14 -9.76 -6.61 -25.10
C GLN A 14 -10.59 -7.26 -23.98
N VAL A 15 -10.08 -7.27 -22.74
CA VAL A 15 -10.80 -7.74 -21.54
C VAL A 15 -11.70 -6.64 -20.94
N TYR A 16 -11.63 -5.41 -21.45
CA TYR A 16 -12.40 -4.24 -20.97
C TYR A 16 -13.87 -4.19 -21.43
N HIS A 17 -14.38 -5.23 -22.07
CA HIS A 17 -15.80 -5.41 -22.31
C HIS A 17 -16.22 -6.76 -21.75
N MET A 18 -17.22 -6.74 -20.85
CA MET A 18 -17.88 -7.88 -20.19
C MET A 18 -17.29 -8.29 -18.82
N ALA A 19 -17.92 -7.78 -17.75
CA ALA A 19 -18.32 -8.60 -16.60
C ALA A 19 -19.29 -7.81 -15.69
N SER A 20 -20.58 -8.10 -15.82
CA SER A 20 -21.59 -7.85 -14.79
C SER A 20 -22.22 -9.19 -14.46
N SER A 21 -22.04 -9.69 -13.23
CA SER A 21 -23.08 -10.46 -12.54
C SER A 21 -22.72 -10.74 -11.07
N ASN A 22 -23.72 -10.44 -10.24
CA ASN A 22 -24.21 -11.10 -9.02
C ASN A 22 -23.27 -11.98 -8.18
N ILE A 23 -22.95 -11.50 -6.97
CA ILE A 23 -22.75 -12.28 -5.72
C ILE A 23 -23.19 -11.31 -4.60
N GLY A 24 -24.05 -11.60 -3.62
CA GLY A 24 -24.26 -12.82 -2.83
C GLY A 24 -24.16 -12.37 -1.37
N SER A 25 -25.30 -12.20 -0.71
CA SER A 25 -25.46 -11.54 0.58
C SER A 25 -24.96 -12.39 1.75
N GLY A 26 -23.81 -12.02 2.30
CA GLY A 26 -23.41 -12.33 3.67
C GLY A 26 -22.78 -11.08 4.24
N ARG A 27 -23.36 -10.51 5.32
CA ARG A 27 -22.86 -9.28 5.96
C ARG A 27 -21.42 -9.51 6.46
N ARG A 28 -20.44 -9.24 5.59
CA ARG A 28 -19.04 -9.10 5.96
C ARG A 28 -18.94 -7.80 6.73
N SER A 29 -18.52 -7.88 7.99
CA SER A 29 -18.25 -6.69 8.78
C SER A 29 -17.20 -5.86 8.05
N ASN A 30 -17.49 -4.57 7.79
CA ASN A 30 -16.58 -3.63 7.10
C ASN A 30 -15.46 -3.19 8.05
N CYS A 31 -14.80 -4.15 8.69
CA CYS A 31 -13.80 -3.93 9.72
C CYS A 31 -12.74 -5.04 9.70
N ILE A 32 -11.60 -4.72 10.28
CA ILE A 32 -10.58 -5.68 10.68
C ILE A 32 -10.53 -5.73 12.20
N VAL A 33 -10.18 -6.87 12.78
CA VAL A 33 -9.98 -7.01 14.23
C VAL A 33 -8.52 -7.31 14.49
N ILE A 34 -7.90 -6.56 15.38
CA ILE A 34 -6.49 -6.76 15.77
C ILE A 34 -6.36 -6.81 17.29
N THR A 35 -5.42 -7.64 17.75
CA THR A 35 -5.16 -7.87 19.18
C THR A 35 -3.75 -7.44 19.55
N ASN A 36 -3.59 -6.84 20.72
CA ASN A 36 -2.29 -6.46 21.27
C ASN A 36 -1.64 -7.67 21.99
N PRO A 37 -0.50 -8.18 21.49
CA PRO A 37 0.19 -9.30 22.12
C PRO A 37 0.86 -8.94 23.45
N GLN A 38 0.98 -7.64 23.78
CA GLN A 38 1.68 -7.14 24.96
C GLN A 38 0.73 -6.73 26.10
N LEU A 39 -0.47 -7.31 26.14
CA LEU A 39 -1.47 -6.97 27.15
C LEU A 39 -0.96 -7.30 28.56
N ILE A 40 -0.93 -6.29 29.44
CA ILE A 40 -0.54 -6.48 30.85
C ILE A 40 -1.79 -6.82 31.69
N ASN A 41 -1.70 -7.84 32.55
CA ASN A 41 -2.80 -8.16 33.47
C ASN A 41 -3.04 -7.01 34.46
N LYS A 42 -4.29 -6.53 34.52
CA LYS A 42 -4.72 -5.38 35.34
C LYS A 42 -4.79 -5.75 36.82
N THR A 43 -3.65 -5.81 37.53
CA THR A 43 -3.65 -6.15 38.97
C THR A 43 -3.17 -5.05 39.91
N THR A 44 -2.81 -3.85 39.44
CA THR A 44 -2.35 -2.77 40.34
C THR A 44 -2.76 -1.37 39.91
N GLN A 45 -3.11 -0.56 40.92
CA GLN A 45 -3.39 0.88 40.92
C GLN A 45 -2.81 1.62 39.70
N HIS A 46 -3.71 2.22 38.92
CA HIS A 46 -3.38 2.88 37.67
C HIS A 46 -3.05 4.35 37.93
N SER A 47 -1.88 4.81 37.47
CA SER A 47 -1.68 6.23 37.25
C SER A 47 -2.39 6.59 35.94
N GLU A 48 -3.51 7.30 36.07
CA GLU A 48 -4.25 7.81 34.93
C GLU A 48 -3.62 9.12 34.46
N ARG A 49 -3.38 9.21 33.15
CA ARG A 49 -2.96 10.44 32.47
C ARG A 49 -3.91 10.75 31.34
N THR A 50 -3.84 11.97 30.85
CA THR A 50 -4.63 12.39 29.70
C THR A 50 -3.73 12.69 28.52
N LEU A 51 -4.00 12.02 27.40
CA LEU A 51 -3.45 12.41 26.10
C LEU A 51 -4.37 13.46 25.49
N LYS A 52 -3.80 14.54 24.96
CA LYS A 52 -4.54 15.60 24.28
C LYS A 52 -4.08 15.73 22.83
N LEU A 53 -5.04 15.76 21.92
CA LEU A 53 -4.82 15.94 20.48
C LEU A 53 -5.93 16.80 19.88
N TYR A 54 -5.60 18.00 19.35
CA TYR A 54 -6.55 18.99 18.80
C TYR A 54 -7.75 19.28 19.71
N GLY A 55 -7.50 19.42 21.00
CA GLY A 55 -8.56 19.69 21.98
C GLY A 55 -9.36 18.47 22.44
N ALA A 56 -9.21 17.30 21.79
CA ALA A 56 -9.76 16.05 22.31
C ALA A 56 -8.87 15.50 23.41
N GLU A 57 -9.48 15.04 24.51
CA GLU A 57 -8.80 14.48 25.67
C GLU A 57 -9.14 13.00 25.84
N PHE A 58 -8.12 12.18 26.09
CA PHE A 58 -8.26 10.74 26.27
C PHE A 58 -7.57 10.30 27.55
N VAL A 59 -8.34 9.71 28.47
CA VAL A 59 -7.78 9.10 29.68
C VAL A 59 -7.13 7.77 29.30
N ILE A 60 -5.88 7.58 29.73
CA ILE A 60 -5.09 6.41 29.40
C ILE A 60 -4.56 5.69 30.64
N ASN A 61 -4.33 4.39 30.46
CA ASN A 61 -3.54 3.59 31.37
C ASN A 61 -2.06 3.70 30.98
N ASP A 62 -1.26 4.38 31.81
CA ASP A 62 0.17 4.59 31.55
C ASP A 62 0.91 3.28 31.27
N LYS A 63 0.67 2.23 32.06
CA LYS A 63 1.39 0.95 31.93
C LYS A 63 1.12 0.29 30.58
N GLN A 64 -0.15 0.25 30.15
CA GLN A 64 -0.52 -0.34 28.86
C GLN A 64 0.04 0.47 27.69
N MET A 65 -0.09 1.80 27.77
CA MET A 65 0.41 2.67 26.70
C MET A 65 1.93 2.61 26.59
N ILE A 66 2.67 2.58 27.71
CA ILE A 66 4.13 2.43 27.71
C ILE A 66 4.56 1.07 27.14
N ALA A 67 3.81 0.01 27.43
CA ALA A 67 4.11 -1.31 26.90
C ALA A 67 3.94 -1.37 25.38
N ALA A 68 2.88 -0.73 24.86
CA ALA A 68 2.51 -0.79 23.45
C ALA A 68 3.19 0.27 22.58
N SER A 69 3.59 1.43 23.13
CA SER A 69 4.13 2.58 22.39
C SER A 69 5.57 2.91 22.81
N ASN A 70 6.52 2.78 21.87
CA ASN A 70 7.91 3.17 22.11
C ASN A 70 8.07 4.68 22.27
N PHE A 71 7.26 5.47 21.55
CA PHE A 71 7.21 6.92 21.71
C PHE A 71 6.84 7.28 23.15
N LEU A 72 5.71 6.78 23.66
CA LEU A 72 5.26 7.09 25.02
C LEU A 72 6.17 6.50 26.07
N LYS A 73 6.80 5.33 25.83
CA LYS A 73 7.85 4.80 26.71
C LYS A 73 8.98 5.82 26.88
N ARG A 74 9.49 6.42 25.80
CA ARG A 74 10.54 7.45 25.89
C ARG A 74 10.04 8.74 26.54
N THR A 75 8.85 9.22 26.16
CA THR A 75 8.27 10.45 26.70
C THR A 75 7.97 10.33 28.21
N LEU A 76 7.49 9.17 28.67
CA LEU A 76 7.04 8.96 30.05
C LEU A 76 8.13 8.45 30.99
N VAL A 77 9.03 7.59 30.50
CA VAL A 77 10.12 7.02 31.30
C VAL A 77 11.39 7.86 31.18
N GLY A 78 11.70 8.38 29.99
CA GLY A 78 12.87 9.25 29.76
C GLY A 78 12.80 10.58 30.52
N ALA A 79 11.61 11.15 30.68
CA ALA A 79 11.37 12.34 31.48
C ALA A 79 11.67 12.16 32.98
N LYS A 80 11.74 10.92 33.49
CA LYS A 80 12.14 10.65 34.88
C LYS A 80 13.66 10.61 35.09
N ILE A 81 14.43 10.43 34.02
CA ILE A 81 15.88 10.14 34.10
C ILE A 81 16.71 11.35 33.65
N SER A 82 16.19 12.21 32.77
CA SER A 82 16.92 13.37 32.27
C SER A 82 16.21 14.68 32.65
N ARG A 83 16.81 15.44 33.57
CA ARG A 83 16.38 16.81 33.94
C ARG A 83 16.60 17.84 32.82
N ASN A 84 17.10 17.42 31.66
CA ASN A 84 17.50 18.30 30.54
C ASN A 84 16.78 18.00 29.22
N LEU A 85 15.62 17.33 29.23
CA LEU A 85 14.79 17.30 28.01
C LEU A 85 14.10 18.66 27.79
N PRO A 86 13.89 19.07 26.52
CA PRO A 86 13.30 20.36 26.20
C PRO A 86 11.96 20.52 26.93
N HIS A 87 11.74 21.73 27.42
CA HIS A 87 10.65 22.22 28.27
C HIS A 87 9.23 22.13 27.65
N PHE A 88 9.06 21.25 26.67
CA PHE A 88 7.83 21.04 25.92
C PHE A 88 7.12 19.79 26.46
N MET A 89 5.80 19.88 26.69
CA MET A 89 4.84 18.78 26.94
C MET A 89 4.34 18.54 28.38
N PHE A 90 4.57 19.41 29.36
CA PHE A 90 3.82 19.34 30.62
C PHE A 90 3.14 20.67 30.92
N LEU A 91 1.84 20.74 30.66
CA LEU A 91 0.97 21.76 31.26
C LEU A 91 0.59 21.25 32.64
N GLU A 92 1.28 21.72 33.68
CA GLU A 92 0.85 21.53 35.06
C GLU A 92 -0.21 22.60 35.37
N ASN A 93 -1.48 22.19 35.46
CA ASN A 93 -2.54 23.05 36.00
C ASN A 93 -2.54 22.92 37.53
N ASP A 94 -2.31 24.05 38.20
CA ASP A 94 -1.89 24.14 39.59
C ASP A 94 -2.96 23.88 40.67
N LEU A 95 -4.02 23.12 40.35
CA LEU A 95 -5.11 22.83 41.29
C LEU A 95 -5.47 21.34 41.40
N ASP A 96 -5.07 20.51 40.44
CA ASP A 96 -5.15 19.05 40.51
C ASP A 96 -4.08 18.50 39.57
N LYS A 97 -3.15 17.66 40.05
CA LYS A 97 -1.96 17.16 39.32
C LYS A 97 -2.29 16.20 38.15
N LYS A 98 -3.23 16.56 37.28
CA LYS A 98 -3.58 15.82 36.07
C LYS A 98 -2.47 16.03 35.05
N LYS A 99 -1.60 15.03 34.89
CA LYS A 99 -0.50 15.07 33.91
C LYS A 99 -1.08 14.91 32.50
N VAL A 100 -1.18 16.02 31.78
CA VAL A 100 -1.63 16.05 30.38
C VAL A 100 -0.42 15.98 29.46
N ILE A 101 -0.47 15.10 28.45
CA ILE A 101 0.53 14.99 27.39
C ILE A 101 -0.11 15.47 26.09
N VAL A 102 0.43 16.54 25.52
CA VAL A 102 -0.05 17.11 24.26
C VAL A 102 0.67 16.45 23.10
N LEU A 103 -0.08 15.97 22.11
CA LEU A 103 0.42 15.21 20.95
C LEU A 103 0.33 15.98 19.64
N ASP A 104 -0.01 17.27 19.67
CA ASP A 104 -0.27 18.08 18.47
C ASP A 104 0.94 18.14 17.52
N ASP A 105 2.16 18.16 18.07
CA ASP A 105 3.41 18.11 17.30
C ASP A 105 3.54 16.84 16.45
N LEU A 106 2.97 15.70 16.90
CA LEU A 106 3.04 14.46 16.12
C LEU A 106 2.22 14.53 14.83
N LYS A 107 1.13 15.31 14.79
CA LYS A 107 0.35 15.45 13.56
C LYS A 107 1.12 16.18 12.46
N SER A 108 1.98 17.12 12.83
CA SER A 108 2.86 17.78 11.84
C SER A 108 3.78 16.78 11.12
N LYS A 109 4.19 15.71 11.81
CA LYS A 109 5.07 14.66 11.28
C LYS A 109 4.32 13.51 10.61
N GLN A 110 3.07 13.28 11.01
CA GLN A 110 2.23 12.21 10.51
C GLN A 110 0.89 12.78 10.07
N PRO A 111 0.80 13.25 8.81
CA PRO A 111 -0.47 13.63 8.21
C PRO A 111 -1.44 12.44 8.32
N CYS A 112 -2.70 12.70 8.67
CA CYS A 112 -3.74 11.72 9.02
C CYS A 112 -3.72 11.17 10.46
N PHE A 113 -2.74 11.53 11.30
CA PHE A 113 -2.85 11.26 12.74
C PHE A 113 -3.88 12.19 13.39
N ASP A 114 -5.05 11.64 13.74
CA ASP A 114 -6.17 12.38 14.31
C ASP A 114 -6.72 11.73 15.59
N SER A 115 -7.75 12.34 16.18
CA SER A 115 -8.42 11.82 17.37
C SER A 115 -8.99 10.42 17.16
N THR A 116 -9.45 10.10 15.94
CA THR A 116 -9.93 8.75 15.58
C THR A 116 -8.80 7.73 15.66
N GLY A 117 -7.66 8.01 15.02
CA GLY A 117 -6.48 7.14 15.06
C GLY A 117 -5.96 6.95 16.48
N LEU A 118 -5.92 8.03 17.28
CA LEU A 118 -5.52 7.98 18.68
C LEU A 118 -6.47 7.10 19.51
N ALA A 119 -7.78 7.23 19.33
CA ALA A 119 -8.76 6.40 20.02
C ALA A 119 -8.55 4.90 19.69
N ILE A 120 -8.31 4.57 18.42
CA ILE A 120 -8.01 3.21 17.97
C ILE A 120 -6.73 2.69 18.64
N ALA A 121 -5.68 3.50 18.69
CA ALA A 121 -4.41 3.12 19.33
C ALA A 121 -4.58 2.83 20.84
N ILE A 122 -5.39 3.62 21.55
CA ILE A 122 -5.70 3.40 22.96
C ILE A 122 -6.49 2.10 23.16
N LEU A 123 -7.50 1.84 22.31
CA LEU A 123 -8.25 0.58 22.35
C LEU A 123 -7.35 -0.62 22.07
N PHE A 124 -6.45 -0.52 21.08
CA PHE A 124 -5.46 -1.55 20.82
C PHE A 124 -4.58 -1.80 22.05
N ALA A 125 -4.03 -0.75 22.67
CA ALA A 125 -3.20 -0.89 23.87
C ALA A 125 -3.95 -1.62 25.00
N ASN A 126 -5.27 -1.44 25.09
CA ASN A 126 -6.15 -2.11 26.06
C ASN A 126 -6.48 -3.57 25.71
N GLY A 127 -6.01 -4.11 24.58
CA GLY A 127 -5.98 -5.55 24.29
C GLY A 127 -6.51 -5.93 22.91
N CYS A 128 -7.60 -5.30 22.45
CA CYS A 128 -8.23 -5.63 21.18
C CYS A 128 -8.97 -4.42 20.62
N VAL A 129 -8.94 -4.24 19.31
CA VAL A 129 -9.71 -3.19 18.64
C VAL A 129 -10.27 -3.69 17.31
N GLU A 130 -11.52 -3.30 17.05
CA GLU A 130 -12.16 -3.41 15.76
C GLU A 130 -11.98 -2.09 14.99
N ILE A 131 -11.39 -2.17 13.81
CA ILE A 131 -11.04 -1.02 12.98
C ILE A 131 -11.90 -1.05 11.72
N PRO A 132 -12.83 -0.10 11.54
CA PRO A 132 -13.55 0.06 10.29
C PRO A 132 -12.59 0.28 9.11
N LEU A 133 -12.87 -0.29 7.93
CA LEU A 133 -11.97 -0.19 6.77
C LEU A 133 -11.69 1.27 6.38
N ASN A 134 -12.70 2.14 6.47
CA ASN A 134 -12.56 3.58 6.21
C ASN A 134 -11.70 4.33 7.25
N ARG A 135 -11.23 3.67 8.32
CA ARG A 135 -10.36 4.23 9.36
C ARG A 135 -8.98 3.58 9.42
N ILE A 136 -8.65 2.66 8.50
CA ILE A 136 -7.35 1.99 8.48
C ILE A 136 -6.19 2.98 8.33
N ILE A 137 -6.36 4.03 7.50
CA ILE A 137 -5.32 5.05 7.29
C ILE A 137 -5.05 5.81 8.60
N ASN A 138 -6.10 6.21 9.32
CA ASN A 138 -5.99 6.83 10.64
C ASN A 138 -5.27 5.92 11.65
N ALA A 139 -5.60 4.62 11.64
CA ALA A 139 -4.98 3.63 12.51
C ALA A 139 -3.49 3.43 12.19
N LEU A 140 -3.11 3.37 10.91
CA LEU A 140 -1.72 3.28 10.46
C LEU A 140 -0.92 4.53 10.81
N ALA A 141 -1.51 5.71 10.64
CA ALA A 141 -0.90 6.98 11.02
C ALA A 141 -0.66 7.04 12.53
N ALA A 142 -1.65 6.63 13.35
CA ALA A 142 -1.49 6.55 14.80
C ALA A 142 -0.43 5.53 15.23
N ALA A 143 -0.44 4.34 14.63
CA ALA A 143 0.57 3.32 14.92
C ALA A 143 1.98 3.79 14.58
N SER A 144 2.15 4.58 13.52
CA SER A 144 3.44 5.15 13.11
C SER A 144 3.85 6.32 14.01
N ALA A 145 2.93 7.25 14.29
CA ALA A 145 3.16 8.42 15.14
C ALA A 145 3.54 8.03 16.58
N LEU A 146 2.88 7.01 17.12
CA LEU A 146 3.11 6.51 18.48
C LEU A 146 4.15 5.37 18.51
N GLU A 147 4.74 5.01 17.36
CA GLU A 147 5.71 3.90 17.24
C GLU A 147 5.21 2.58 17.86
N MET A 148 3.94 2.26 17.60
CA MET A 148 3.27 1.02 18.01
C MET A 148 3.45 -0.03 16.92
N TRP A 149 4.66 -0.56 16.81
CA TRP A 149 5.04 -1.48 15.72
C TRP A 149 4.23 -2.78 15.70
N SER A 150 3.80 -3.28 16.86
CA SER A 150 2.91 -4.44 16.98
C SER A 150 1.54 -4.18 16.35
N MET A 151 0.97 -2.99 16.58
CA MET A 151 -0.28 -2.55 15.95
C MET A 151 -0.11 -2.42 14.43
N ARG A 152 0.97 -1.77 13.98
CA ARG A 152 1.27 -1.59 12.56
C ARG A 152 1.39 -2.94 11.85
N LYS A 153 2.13 -3.89 12.43
CA LYS A 153 2.27 -5.26 11.90
C LYS A 153 0.92 -5.97 11.82
N ALA A 154 0.11 -5.92 12.89
CA ALA A 154 -1.21 -6.55 12.90
C ALA A 154 -2.14 -5.99 11.82
N ILE A 155 -2.09 -4.68 11.55
CA ILE A 155 -2.84 -4.07 10.43
C ILE A 155 -2.32 -4.56 9.08
N ILE A 156 -1.00 -4.64 8.88
CA ILE A 156 -0.39 -5.17 7.65
C ILE A 156 -0.83 -6.62 7.42
N ASP A 157 -0.81 -7.46 8.45
CA ASP A 157 -1.25 -8.86 8.35
C ASP A 157 -2.73 -8.96 7.91
N GLN A 158 -3.60 -8.09 8.44
CA GLN A 158 -5.00 -8.02 7.99
C GLN A 158 -5.14 -7.49 6.55
N LEU A 159 -4.31 -6.53 6.14
CA LEU A 159 -4.28 -6.06 4.75
C LEU A 159 -3.83 -7.16 3.78
N CYS A 160 -2.89 -8.03 4.18
CA CYS A 160 -2.52 -9.22 3.40
C CYS A 160 -3.72 -10.15 3.18
N VAL A 161 -4.51 -10.42 4.23
CA VAL A 161 -5.73 -11.24 4.12
C VAL A 161 -6.76 -10.60 3.19
N LEU A 162 -6.91 -9.27 3.24
CA LEU A 162 -7.78 -8.53 2.32
C LEU A 162 -7.26 -8.54 0.88
N ALA A 163 -5.95 -8.44 0.68
CA ALA A 163 -5.29 -8.47 -0.62
C ALA A 163 -5.41 -9.84 -1.32
N ALA A 164 -5.42 -10.93 -0.55
CA ALA A 164 -5.59 -12.28 -1.08
C ALA A 164 -6.99 -12.55 -1.64
N ARG A 165 -7.99 -11.73 -1.29
CA ARG A 165 -9.39 -11.91 -1.72
C ARG A 165 -9.72 -10.96 -2.87
N PRO A 166 -10.18 -11.45 -4.04
CA PRO A 166 -10.43 -10.61 -5.20
C PRO A 166 -11.30 -9.39 -4.90
N GLU A 167 -12.40 -9.57 -4.15
CA GLU A 167 -13.38 -8.50 -3.89
C GLU A 167 -12.81 -7.34 -3.06
N SER A 168 -11.86 -7.60 -2.15
CA SER A 168 -11.26 -6.60 -1.27
C SER A 168 -9.85 -6.18 -1.65
N ALA A 169 -9.20 -6.89 -2.58
CA ALA A 169 -7.84 -6.61 -3.00
C ALA A 169 -7.66 -5.18 -3.53
N PRO A 170 -8.57 -4.61 -4.35
CA PRO A 170 -8.43 -3.23 -4.80
C PRO A 170 -8.26 -2.22 -3.67
N PHE A 171 -9.04 -2.37 -2.60
CA PHE A 171 -8.93 -1.53 -1.42
C PHE A 171 -7.59 -1.72 -0.71
N ALA A 172 -7.19 -2.97 -0.46
CA ALA A 172 -5.94 -3.28 0.24
C ALA A 172 -4.71 -2.78 -0.54
N ILE A 173 -4.69 -2.96 -1.85
CA ILE A 173 -3.66 -2.44 -2.77
C ILE A 173 -3.56 -0.92 -2.61
N ASN A 174 -4.68 -0.21 -2.71
CA ASN A 174 -4.73 1.25 -2.66
C ASN A 174 -4.29 1.82 -1.29
N VAL A 175 -4.66 1.15 -0.19
CA VAL A 175 -4.17 1.54 1.15
C VAL A 175 -2.68 1.29 1.28
N ALA A 176 -2.19 0.14 0.82
CA ALA A 176 -0.80 -0.25 0.99
C ALA A 176 0.17 0.72 0.28
N THR A 177 -0.12 1.07 -0.96
CA THR A 177 0.69 2.00 -1.78
C THR A 177 0.65 3.44 -1.29
N CYS A 178 -0.47 3.88 -0.71
CA CYS A 178 -0.65 5.26 -0.23
C CYS A 178 -0.16 5.48 1.20
N SER A 179 -0.16 4.45 2.04
CA SER A 179 0.04 4.61 3.49
C SER A 179 1.23 3.84 4.06
N LEU A 180 1.89 2.98 3.27
CA LEU A 180 3.01 2.17 3.75
C LEU A 180 4.29 2.43 2.96
N GLY A 181 5.41 2.00 3.53
CA GLY A 181 6.70 1.96 2.83
C GLY A 181 6.67 0.94 1.70
N LYS A 182 7.61 1.10 0.75
CA LYS A 182 7.70 0.29 -0.48
C LYS A 182 7.72 -1.21 -0.21
N ASP A 183 8.47 -1.67 0.79
CA ASP A 183 8.61 -3.09 1.10
C ASP A 183 7.34 -3.70 1.68
N ASP A 184 6.69 -3.01 2.61
CA ASP A 184 5.40 -3.44 3.17
C ASP A 184 4.30 -3.45 2.10
N ALA A 185 4.27 -2.42 1.24
CA ALA A 185 3.34 -2.36 0.12
C ALA A 185 3.55 -3.52 -0.85
N LYS A 186 4.80 -3.79 -1.23
CA LYS A 186 5.17 -4.94 -2.07
C LYS A 186 4.74 -6.26 -1.42
N TYR A 187 4.98 -6.43 -0.12
CA TYR A 187 4.62 -7.63 0.63
C TYR A 187 3.11 -7.91 0.60
N ILE A 188 2.28 -6.89 0.84
CA ILE A 188 0.81 -7.00 0.79
C ILE A 188 0.35 -7.33 -0.63
N ILE A 189 0.85 -6.62 -1.64
CA ILE A 189 0.37 -6.74 -3.01
C ILE A 189 0.74 -8.09 -3.62
N LYS A 190 1.89 -8.68 -3.24
CA LYS A 190 2.24 -10.05 -3.62
C LYS A 190 1.15 -11.07 -3.29
N GLN A 191 0.41 -10.89 -2.20
CA GLN A 191 -0.67 -11.79 -1.80
C GLN A 191 -1.84 -11.82 -2.80
N SER A 192 -1.93 -10.80 -3.66
CA SER A 192 -3.02 -10.63 -4.62
C SER A 192 -2.70 -11.16 -6.02
N LEU A 193 -1.43 -11.45 -6.32
CA LEU A 193 -0.96 -11.77 -7.68
C LEU A 193 -1.55 -13.07 -8.24
N ASP A 194 -1.75 -14.09 -7.39
CA ASP A 194 -2.37 -15.36 -7.80
C ASP A 194 -3.83 -15.19 -8.24
N ASN A 195 -4.47 -14.08 -7.86
CA ASN A 195 -5.84 -13.74 -8.19
C ASN A 195 -5.94 -12.55 -9.17
N PHE A 196 -4.85 -12.18 -9.84
CA PHE A 196 -4.77 -11.00 -10.69
C PHE A 196 -5.96 -10.88 -11.67
N ASP A 197 -6.25 -11.93 -12.44
CA ASP A 197 -7.33 -11.94 -13.44
C ASP A 197 -8.73 -11.71 -12.83
N LYS A 198 -8.93 -12.14 -11.59
CA LYS A 198 -10.20 -11.95 -10.87
C LYS A 198 -10.30 -10.54 -10.31
N ILE A 199 -9.18 -9.96 -9.89
CA ILE A 199 -9.08 -8.62 -9.31
C ILE A 199 -9.37 -7.55 -10.35
N ILE A 200 -8.75 -7.64 -11.53
CA ILE A 200 -8.95 -6.62 -12.58
C ILE A 200 -10.38 -6.56 -13.12
N LYS A 201 -11.17 -7.63 -12.89
CA LYS A 201 -12.59 -7.72 -13.24
C LYS A 201 -13.52 -7.16 -12.15
N GLN A 202 -13.01 -6.87 -10.96
CA GLN A 202 -13.82 -6.32 -9.88
C GLN A 202 -14.19 -4.86 -10.13
N ARG A 203 -15.42 -4.48 -9.78
CA ARG A 203 -15.86 -3.08 -9.84
C ARG A 203 -14.97 -2.15 -9.02
N GLY A 204 -14.49 -2.62 -7.86
CA GLY A 204 -13.60 -1.86 -6.99
C GLY A 204 -12.23 -1.56 -7.62
N PHE A 205 -11.82 -2.32 -8.63
CA PHE A 205 -10.56 -2.08 -9.33
C PHE A 205 -10.56 -0.73 -10.08
N LEU A 206 -11.72 -0.31 -10.59
CA LEU A 206 -11.90 1.00 -11.25
C LEU A 206 -11.71 2.18 -10.29
N ALA A 207 -11.76 1.96 -8.98
CA ALA A 207 -11.58 2.99 -7.96
C ALA A 207 -10.14 3.05 -7.40
N ILE A 208 -9.24 2.20 -7.89
CA ILE A 208 -7.82 2.26 -7.52
C ILE A 208 -7.22 3.54 -8.12
N ASN A 209 -6.40 4.26 -7.35
CA ASN A 209 -5.73 5.44 -7.89
C ASN A 209 -4.59 5.05 -8.84
N GLU A 210 -4.21 5.99 -9.72
CA GLU A 210 -3.22 5.75 -10.78
C GLU A 210 -1.91 5.16 -10.25
N ARG A 211 -1.35 5.72 -9.17
CA ARG A 211 -0.11 5.24 -8.56
C ARG A 211 -0.21 3.78 -8.09
N SER A 212 -1.35 3.43 -7.51
CA SER A 212 -1.58 2.08 -6.99
C SER A 212 -1.78 1.07 -8.11
N PHE A 213 -2.47 1.50 -9.18
CA PHE A 213 -2.61 0.74 -10.40
C PHE A 213 -1.24 0.48 -11.04
N GLU A 214 -0.43 1.52 -11.26
CA GLU A 214 0.92 1.40 -11.81
C GLU A 214 1.77 0.43 -10.98
N PHE A 215 1.79 0.60 -9.66
CA PHE A 215 2.57 -0.26 -8.77
C PHE A 215 2.11 -1.73 -8.83
N PHE A 216 0.79 -1.97 -8.86
CA PHE A 216 0.25 -3.32 -8.95
C PHE A 216 0.58 -4.00 -10.28
N ILE A 217 0.37 -3.31 -11.41
CA ILE A 217 0.69 -3.84 -12.74
C ILE A 217 2.18 -4.08 -12.88
N SER A 218 3.03 -3.15 -12.46
CA SER A 218 4.48 -3.31 -12.51
C SER A 218 4.94 -4.53 -11.71
N LEU A 219 4.41 -4.72 -10.49
CA LEU A 219 4.77 -5.86 -9.67
C LEU A 219 4.29 -7.19 -10.29
N PHE A 220 3.08 -7.23 -10.86
CA PHE A 220 2.59 -8.40 -11.57
C PHE A 220 3.49 -8.79 -12.74
N LEU A 221 3.85 -7.82 -13.59
CA LEU A 221 4.73 -8.05 -14.73
C LEU A 221 6.11 -8.52 -14.31
N TYR A 222 6.66 -7.95 -13.23
CA TYR A 222 7.94 -8.36 -12.68
C TYR A 222 7.93 -9.82 -12.23
N GLU A 223 6.96 -10.23 -11.40
CA GLU A 223 6.89 -11.59 -10.89
C GLU A 223 6.54 -12.60 -12.00
N PHE A 224 5.72 -12.20 -12.98
CA PHE A 224 5.45 -13.00 -14.17
C PHE A 224 6.70 -13.24 -15.01
N ALA A 225 7.46 -12.19 -15.31
CA ALA A 225 8.72 -12.29 -16.06
C ALA A 225 9.73 -13.16 -15.31
N LYS A 226 9.86 -12.98 -13.99
CA LYS A 226 10.73 -13.80 -13.14
C LYS A 226 10.39 -15.29 -13.24
N ASN A 227 9.12 -15.65 -13.16
CA ASN A 227 8.68 -17.05 -13.29
C ASN A 227 9.02 -17.64 -14.67
N ILE A 228 8.95 -16.84 -15.74
CA ILE A 228 9.40 -17.26 -17.08
C ILE A 228 10.91 -17.48 -17.08
N PHE A 229 11.69 -16.55 -16.54
CA PHE A 229 13.15 -16.67 -16.51
C PHE A 229 13.62 -17.86 -15.69
N ASP A 230 13.00 -18.14 -14.54
CA ASP A 230 13.32 -19.31 -13.73
C ASP A 230 13.11 -20.62 -14.52
N LYS A 231 12.13 -20.66 -15.44
CA LYS A 231 11.90 -21.80 -16.34
C LYS A 231 12.86 -21.86 -17.52
N LEU A 232 13.34 -20.70 -17.99
CA LEU A 232 14.30 -20.61 -19.10
C LEU A 232 15.75 -20.80 -18.65
N ARG A 233 16.08 -20.59 -17.36
CA ARG A 233 17.44 -20.69 -16.81
C ARG A 233 18.16 -22.02 -17.07
N PRO A 234 17.48 -23.18 -17.11
CA PRO A 234 18.10 -24.44 -17.51
C PRO A 234 18.39 -24.55 -19.02
N LEU A 235 17.72 -23.73 -19.86
CA LEU A 235 17.75 -23.81 -21.32
C LEU A 235 18.67 -22.77 -21.96
N CYS A 236 18.75 -21.58 -21.34
CA CYS A 236 19.60 -20.48 -21.78
C CYS A 236 20.61 -20.24 -20.67
N GLY A 237 21.92 -20.23 -20.98
CA GLY A 237 22.98 -20.04 -19.98
C GLY A 237 22.70 -18.87 -19.02
N SER A 238 23.08 -19.05 -17.75
CA SER A 238 22.72 -18.15 -16.62
C SER A 238 22.98 -16.67 -16.89
N ASP A 239 24.07 -16.36 -17.58
CA ASP A 239 24.59 -14.99 -17.71
C ASP A 239 23.66 -14.05 -18.51
N LEU A 240 22.97 -14.57 -19.53
CA LEU A 240 22.01 -13.80 -20.32
C LEU A 240 20.76 -13.48 -19.51
N ILE A 241 20.24 -14.47 -18.77
CA ILE A 241 19.04 -14.31 -17.96
C ILE A 241 19.29 -13.37 -16.80
N ASP A 242 20.43 -13.50 -16.13
CA ASP A 242 20.79 -12.63 -15.01
C ASP A 242 20.96 -11.17 -15.47
N SER A 243 21.52 -10.94 -16.67
CA SER A 243 21.62 -9.60 -17.28
C SER A 243 20.23 -8.98 -17.56
N ILE A 244 19.28 -9.77 -18.05
CA ILE A 244 17.91 -9.32 -18.32
C ILE A 244 17.16 -9.04 -17.01
N GLU A 245 17.30 -9.90 -16.00
CA GLU A 245 16.69 -9.71 -14.68
C GLU A 245 17.19 -8.42 -14.01
N GLN A 246 18.49 -8.14 -14.08
CA GLN A 246 19.05 -6.88 -13.56
C GLN A 246 18.46 -5.66 -14.27
N LEU A 247 18.34 -5.71 -15.59
CA LEU A 247 17.79 -4.61 -16.38
C LEU A 247 16.32 -4.34 -16.07
N ILE A 248 15.52 -5.41 -15.89
CA ILE A 248 14.11 -5.30 -15.49
C ILE A 248 14.00 -4.76 -14.06
N ALA A 249 14.82 -5.26 -13.13
CA ALA A 249 14.82 -4.79 -11.73
C ALA A 249 15.17 -3.31 -11.64
N GLN A 250 16.18 -2.84 -12.39
CA GLN A 250 16.56 -1.43 -12.47
C GLN A 250 15.42 -0.56 -13.00
N ASN A 251 14.80 -0.94 -14.12
CA ASN A 251 13.67 -0.19 -14.69
C ASN A 251 12.46 -0.15 -13.75
N LEU A 252 12.20 -1.24 -13.00
CA LEU A 252 11.14 -1.28 -11.99
C LEU A 252 11.42 -0.29 -10.85
N VAL A 253 12.68 -0.22 -10.40
CA VAL A 253 13.10 0.71 -9.36
C VAL A 253 12.93 2.16 -9.82
N GLU A 254 13.35 2.50 -11.04
CA GLU A 254 13.17 3.85 -11.63
C GLU A 254 11.69 4.24 -11.70
N MET A 255 10.84 3.39 -12.27
CA MET A 255 9.39 3.65 -12.34
C MET A 255 8.76 3.87 -10.97
N ILE A 256 9.16 3.06 -9.97
CA ILE A 256 8.61 3.15 -8.62
C ILE A 256 9.13 4.41 -7.91
N ASN A 257 10.37 4.82 -8.14
CA ASN A 257 10.96 6.00 -7.51
C ASN A 257 10.35 7.28 -8.09
N ASP A 258 10.11 7.35 -9.40
CA ASP A 258 9.45 8.50 -10.04
C ASP A 258 8.02 8.72 -9.52
N ALA A 259 7.31 7.65 -9.19
CA ALA A 259 5.99 7.73 -8.55
C ALA A 259 6.03 8.23 -7.10
N SER A 260 7.19 8.22 -6.44
CA SER A 260 7.37 8.64 -5.04
C SER A 260 7.75 10.11 -4.88
N THR A 261 8.39 10.72 -5.88
CA THR A 261 8.99 12.07 -5.78
C THR A 261 8.02 13.23 -6.05
N GLN A 262 6.81 12.96 -6.56
CA GLN A 262 5.82 14.01 -6.85
C GLN A 262 4.90 14.36 -5.65
N CYS A 263 5.21 13.89 -4.44
CA CYS A 263 4.44 14.17 -3.23
C CYS A 263 4.97 15.39 -2.45
N SER A 264 5.31 16.46 -3.17
CA SER A 264 5.63 17.76 -2.55
C SER A 264 5.00 18.90 -3.35
N GLU A 265 4.09 19.59 -2.67
CA GLU A 265 3.37 20.84 -3.02
C GLU A 265 2.14 20.75 -3.93
N PRO A 266 0.92 20.88 -3.37
CA PRO A 266 -0.19 21.48 -4.11
C PRO A 266 0.06 22.99 -4.23
N LYS A 267 0.36 23.47 -5.44
CA LYS A 267 0.26 24.90 -5.74
C LYS A 267 -1.21 25.30 -5.65
N VAL A 268 -1.52 26.08 -4.62
CA VAL A 268 -2.79 26.81 -4.49
C VAL A 268 -2.85 27.82 -5.65
N ILE A 269 -3.70 27.55 -6.64
CA ILE A 269 -4.14 28.56 -7.60
C ILE A 269 -5.53 28.97 -7.14
N ALA A 270 -5.68 30.24 -6.75
CA ALA A 270 -6.93 30.83 -6.33
C ALA A 270 -7.97 30.80 -7.47
N PRO A 271 -9.28 30.69 -7.17
CA PRO A 271 -10.32 30.69 -8.17
C PRO A 271 -10.64 32.13 -8.59
N ASP A 272 -10.71 32.38 -9.89
CA ASP A 272 -11.41 33.54 -10.46
C ASP A 272 -12.58 33.05 -11.32
N PRO A 273 -13.73 33.76 -11.32
CA PRO A 273 -15.00 33.20 -11.76
C PRO A 273 -15.33 33.47 -13.23
N ALA A 274 -16.20 32.61 -13.74
CA ALA A 274 -17.04 32.76 -14.93
C ALA A 274 -16.35 32.71 -16.31
N THR A 275 -16.48 31.56 -16.99
CA THR A 275 -17.18 31.51 -18.28
C THR A 275 -17.71 30.09 -18.53
N ASP A 276 -19.01 29.99 -18.71
CA ASP A 276 -19.73 28.81 -19.20
C ASP A 276 -19.43 28.63 -20.69
N ALA A 277 -18.88 27.48 -21.08
CA ALA A 277 -18.89 26.98 -22.46
C ALA A 277 -18.43 25.52 -22.50
N ASP A 278 -19.40 24.63 -22.61
CA ASP A 278 -19.39 23.36 -23.34
C ASP A 278 -18.02 22.89 -23.85
N LYS A 279 -17.35 22.03 -23.08
CA LYS A 279 -16.21 21.24 -23.54
C LYS A 279 -16.37 19.80 -23.09
N SER A 280 -16.81 18.98 -24.05
CA SER A 280 -16.56 17.54 -24.11
C SER A 280 -15.26 17.14 -23.40
N LEU A 281 -15.40 16.21 -22.45
CA LEU A 281 -14.34 15.66 -21.62
C LEU A 281 -13.31 14.93 -22.50
N LYS A 282 -12.35 15.67 -23.06
CA LYS A 282 -11.19 15.09 -23.74
C LYS A 282 -10.27 14.50 -22.68
N PHE A 283 -10.42 13.20 -22.41
CA PHE A 283 -9.38 12.43 -21.74
C PHE A 283 -8.08 12.59 -22.53
N GLY A 284 -7.13 13.33 -21.97
CA GLY A 284 -5.80 13.51 -22.52
C GLY A 284 -5.12 12.14 -22.62
N LYS A 285 -4.83 11.70 -23.86
CA LYS A 285 -4.00 10.54 -24.13
C LYS A 285 -2.57 10.83 -23.69
N PHE A 286 -2.20 10.41 -22.48
CA PHE A 286 -0.81 10.35 -22.06
C PHE A 286 -0.32 8.90 -22.12
N TYR A 287 0.28 8.55 -23.27
CA TYR A 287 1.07 7.33 -23.39
C TYR A 287 2.47 7.61 -22.83
N LYS A 288 2.77 7.20 -21.60
CA LYS A 288 4.17 7.06 -21.17
C LYS A 288 4.78 5.86 -21.89
N CYS A 289 5.79 6.12 -22.72
CA CYS A 289 6.54 5.10 -23.44
C CYS A 289 7.35 4.23 -22.47
N PHE A 290 7.08 2.94 -22.45
CA PHE A 290 7.98 1.93 -21.90
C PHE A 290 9.25 1.84 -22.76
N ARG A 291 10.44 1.81 -22.15
CA ARG A 291 11.69 1.46 -22.87
C ARG A 291 11.55 0.03 -23.41
N CYS A 292 11.61 -0.11 -24.72
CA CYS A 292 11.50 -1.39 -25.42
C CYS A 292 12.88 -2.05 -25.53
N VAL A 293 12.97 -3.33 -25.20
CA VAL A 293 14.09 -4.21 -25.61
C VAL A 293 13.69 -4.85 -26.95
N GLU A 294 14.51 -4.69 -27.99
CA GLU A 294 14.24 -5.24 -29.33
C GLU A 294 14.93 -6.60 -29.50
N PHE A 295 14.19 -7.57 -30.05
CA PHE A 295 14.72 -8.84 -30.52
C PHE A 295 14.39 -9.00 -32.01
N GLU A 296 15.34 -9.46 -32.83
CA GLU A 296 15.13 -9.78 -34.25
C GLU A 296 14.58 -11.21 -34.40
N ALA A 297 13.54 -11.37 -35.22
CA ALA A 297 12.99 -12.67 -35.60
C ALA A 297 13.12 -12.87 -37.13
N PRO A 298 13.26 -14.11 -37.64
CA PRO A 298 13.39 -14.39 -39.07
C PRO A 298 12.18 -13.92 -39.90
N LYS A 299 12.46 -13.42 -41.11
CA LYS A 299 11.47 -12.75 -41.98
C LYS A 299 10.32 -13.66 -42.42
N GLU A 300 10.53 -14.98 -42.43
CA GLU A 300 9.52 -15.95 -42.87
C GLU A 300 8.32 -16.04 -41.91
N LEU A 301 8.52 -15.76 -40.62
CA LEU A 301 7.47 -15.83 -39.59
C LEU A 301 6.44 -14.70 -39.68
N LEU A 302 6.82 -13.59 -40.34
CA LEU A 302 6.06 -12.34 -40.47
C LEU A 302 5.09 -12.33 -41.67
N ALA A 303 5.20 -13.29 -42.60
CA ALA A 303 4.47 -13.25 -43.87
C ALA A 303 3.08 -13.95 -43.86
N SER A 304 2.63 -14.53 -42.74
CA SER A 304 1.40 -15.34 -42.68
C SER A 304 0.20 -14.55 -42.11
N ASN A 305 -0.89 -14.40 -42.89
CA ASN A 305 -2.13 -13.69 -42.53
C ASN A 305 -3.19 -14.53 -41.76
N LYS A 306 -2.83 -15.64 -41.09
CA LYS A 306 -3.78 -16.40 -40.24
C LYS A 306 -3.66 -16.02 -38.76
N PRO A 307 -4.76 -16.00 -37.97
CA PRO A 307 -4.69 -15.87 -36.52
C PRO A 307 -4.00 -17.11 -35.93
N LYS A 308 -2.85 -16.91 -35.28
CA LYS A 308 -2.01 -17.99 -34.75
C LYS A 308 -2.38 -18.24 -33.27
N PHE A 309 -2.88 -19.43 -32.96
CA PHE A 309 -2.97 -19.93 -31.59
C PHE A 309 -1.55 -20.27 -31.11
N ILE A 310 -1.07 -19.57 -30.07
CA ILE A 310 0.33 -19.63 -29.56
C ILE A 310 0.62 -20.91 -28.75
N GLY A 311 -0.32 -21.86 -28.66
CA GLY A 311 -0.04 -23.18 -28.09
C GLY A 311 0.99 -23.99 -28.89
N LEU A 312 1.11 -23.74 -30.20
CA LEU A 312 1.94 -24.52 -31.13
C LEU A 312 3.32 -23.91 -31.46
N GLN A 313 3.66 -22.74 -30.90
CA GLN A 313 4.90 -22.02 -31.30
C GLN A 313 6.08 -22.19 -30.35
N LEU A 314 5.89 -22.82 -29.18
CA LEU A 314 7.02 -23.23 -28.32
C LEU A 314 7.62 -24.57 -28.76
N GLU A 315 6.81 -25.47 -29.32
CA GLU A 315 7.29 -26.74 -29.90
C GLU A 315 8.17 -26.52 -31.14
N ALA A 316 7.84 -25.54 -31.99
CA ALA A 316 8.64 -25.20 -33.17
C ALA A 316 10.01 -24.55 -32.85
N ILE A 317 10.19 -24.00 -31.64
CA ILE A 317 11.50 -23.49 -31.18
C ILE A 317 12.36 -24.65 -30.64
N LEU A 318 11.73 -25.73 -30.16
CA LEU A 318 12.41 -26.94 -29.69
C LEU A 318 12.85 -27.86 -30.84
N GLU A 319 12.17 -27.82 -31.99
CA GLU A 319 12.53 -28.62 -33.19
C GLU A 319 13.65 -28.01 -34.05
N CYS A 320 14.09 -26.78 -33.80
CA CYS A 320 15.32 -26.24 -34.40
C CYS A 320 16.53 -26.50 -33.50
N SER A 321 16.84 -27.79 -33.30
CA SER A 321 18.08 -28.25 -32.70
C SER A 321 18.79 -29.17 -33.69
N ASP A 322 19.57 -28.57 -34.59
CA ASP A 322 20.76 -29.17 -35.24
C ASP A 322 21.81 -28.06 -35.40
#